data_AF-A0A6A5AA77-F1
#
_entry.id   AF-A0A6A5AA77-F1
#
_cell.length_a   1.000
_cell.length_b   1.000
_cell.length_c   1.000
_cell.angle_alpha   90.00
_cell.angle_beta   90.00
_cell.angle_gamma   90.00
#
_symmetry.space_group_name_H-M   'P 1'
#
loop_
_entity.id
_entity.type
_entity.pdbx_description
1 polymer ?
#
loop_
_entity_poly.entity_id
_entity_poly.type
_entity_poly.pdbx_seq_one_letter_code
_entity_poly.pdbx_strand_id
1 'polypeptide(L)'
;MSTKDQSSGNGSPSSSHPMTTMRIFQLTMGLLLLSTVGYIAKFTTIWTTPSLKLTVDEVQLGHMAHLSEVLETRGRNRYFVPDYDAAETFLRSVDLTEGPLFVLLMSGEDNGAYWCGDCERARKPISDALARAPSNTRLLEVSVGAPSDWKNEFNPFRTKSTFHIRKIPALLKYDGNLRTSHLLSESFATQPALLDFEFASNPHANKVLHSPTSYKTIRDANEMVAFLEAYQGDYPLFLSFTSAINEHTGGCNLFIYLFGPVIYFEVLGTYILSISRVVSIETIHHLKCRLWCPFCDIADIPIHYYFDHYAPSNAVLLTVVVADTYLAWKDKKNPFRLQTIAKISGLPTLSRAVRAAPTDAVTTREYYPFFENIDALQAFYQAPK
;
A
#
# COMPACT_ATOMS: atom_id res chain seq x y z
N MET A 1 -34.41 -31.93 71.79
CA MET A 1 -33.50 -32.59 72.76
C MET A 1 -33.01 -33.87 72.11
N SER A 2 -31.77 -33.92 71.60
CA SER A 2 -30.57 -34.32 72.37
C SER A 2 -30.77 -35.70 72.99
N THR A 3 -30.02 -36.74 72.63
CA THR A 3 -28.55 -36.76 72.57
C THR A 3 -28.00 -37.89 71.68
N LYS A 4 -26.84 -37.58 71.10
CA LYS A 4 -25.82 -38.51 70.57
C LYS A 4 -25.30 -39.41 71.68
N ASP A 5 -24.92 -40.63 71.30
CA ASP A 5 -23.83 -41.36 71.95
C ASP A 5 -22.72 -41.72 70.95
N GLN A 6 -21.50 -41.67 71.48
CA GLN A 6 -20.22 -41.83 70.81
C GLN A 6 -19.79 -43.30 70.66
N SER A 7 -19.00 -43.53 69.62
CA SER A 7 -17.79 -44.36 69.58
C SER A 7 -17.88 -45.86 69.89
N SER A 8 -17.56 -46.68 68.88
CA SER A 8 -16.39 -47.56 68.92
C SER A 8 -16.12 -48.14 67.53
N GLY A 9 -14.88 -47.98 67.06
CA GLY A 9 -14.41 -48.57 65.82
C GLY A 9 -14.11 -50.06 65.98
N ASN A 10 -14.19 -50.79 64.88
CA ASN A 10 -13.20 -51.83 64.57
C ASN A 10 -13.12 -52.06 63.06
N GLY A 11 -11.88 -52.08 62.58
CA GLY A 11 -11.52 -51.97 61.17
C GLY A 11 -11.84 -53.20 60.31
N SER A 12 -11.79 -52.95 59.00
CA SER A 12 -11.68 -53.96 57.95
C SER A 12 -10.50 -53.58 57.05
N PRO A 13 -9.66 -54.53 56.61
CA PRO A 13 -8.42 -54.23 55.91
C PRO A 13 -8.73 -53.84 54.45
N SER A 14 -8.45 -52.59 54.07
CA SER A 14 -8.47 -52.19 52.66
C SER A 14 -7.18 -52.67 51.98
N SER A 15 -7.28 -53.70 51.14
CA SER A 15 -6.24 -54.12 50.21
C SER A 15 -6.04 -53.05 49.13
N SER A 16 -5.08 -52.15 49.35
CA SER A 16 -4.60 -51.25 48.29
C SER A 16 -3.46 -51.95 47.54
N HIS A 17 -3.76 -52.54 46.38
CA HIS A 17 -2.71 -52.96 45.47
C HIS A 17 -2.09 -51.71 44.81
N PRO A 18 -0.77 -51.50 44.90
CA PRO A 18 -0.13 -50.37 44.22
C PRO A 18 -0.28 -50.58 42.72
N MET A 19 -0.94 -49.64 42.04
CA MET A 19 -1.03 -49.69 40.57
C MET A 19 0.38 -49.59 39.99
N THR A 20 0.79 -50.63 39.27
CA THR A 20 2.08 -50.67 38.58
C THR A 20 2.12 -49.55 37.54
N THR A 21 3.27 -48.90 37.38
CA THR A 21 3.49 -47.78 36.45
C THR A 21 3.00 -48.07 35.03
N MET A 22 3.08 -49.34 34.60
CA MET A 22 2.57 -49.83 33.32
C MET A 22 1.04 -49.71 33.18
N ARG A 23 0.27 -49.97 34.25
CA ARG A 23 -1.20 -49.82 34.23
C ARG A 23 -1.62 -48.35 34.19
N ILE A 24 -0.83 -47.47 34.80
CA ILE A 24 -1.04 -46.02 34.73
C ILE A 24 -0.84 -45.54 33.28
N PHE A 25 0.25 -45.97 32.60
CA PHE A 25 0.48 -45.64 31.19
C PHE A 25 -0.61 -46.18 30.25
N GLN A 26 -1.11 -47.40 30.49
CA GLN A 26 -2.20 -47.96 29.69
C GLN A 26 -3.50 -47.19 29.86
N LEU A 27 -3.81 -46.74 31.08
CA LEU A 27 -4.99 -45.92 31.35
C LEU A 27 -4.86 -44.51 30.76
N THR A 28 -3.69 -43.87 30.84
CA THR A 28 -3.48 -42.53 30.24
C THR A 28 -3.51 -42.58 28.73
N MET A 29 -2.92 -43.61 28.10
CA MET A 29 -3.02 -43.82 26.65
C MET A 29 -4.47 -44.08 26.23
N GLY A 30 -5.21 -44.91 26.96
CA GLY A 30 -6.63 -45.15 26.70
C GLY A 30 -7.47 -43.87 26.80
N LEU A 31 -7.20 -43.02 27.79
CA LEU A 31 -7.89 -41.75 27.98
C LEU A 31 -7.57 -40.74 26.86
N LEU A 32 -6.31 -40.68 26.43
CA LEU A 32 -5.88 -39.83 25.31
C LEU A 32 -6.50 -40.29 23.98
N LEU A 33 -6.57 -41.59 23.73
CA LEU A 33 -7.20 -42.12 22.51
C LEU A 33 -8.71 -41.84 22.51
N LEU A 34 -9.39 -42.02 23.64
CA LEU A 34 -10.81 -41.69 23.76
C LEU A 34 -11.08 -40.19 23.63
N SER A 35 -10.22 -39.33 24.19
CA SER A 35 -10.35 -37.89 24.01
C SER A 35 -10.12 -37.47 22.56
N THR A 36 -9.16 -38.11 21.87
CA THR A 36 -8.87 -37.86 20.46
C THR A 36 -10.03 -38.29 19.57
N VAL A 37 -10.63 -39.46 19.81
CA VAL A 37 -11.83 -39.92 19.09
C VAL A 37 -13.02 -38.99 19.36
N GLY A 38 -13.20 -38.53 20.60
CA GLY A 38 -14.22 -37.53 20.95
C GLY A 38 -14.00 -36.19 20.26
N TYR A 39 -12.74 -35.76 20.13
CA TYR A 39 -12.37 -34.53 19.42
C TYR A 39 -12.61 -34.67 17.92
N ILE A 40 -12.23 -35.81 17.32
CA ILE A 40 -12.48 -36.11 15.91
C ILE A 40 -13.99 -36.18 15.66
N ALA A 41 -14.79 -36.78 16.54
CA ALA A 41 -16.25 -36.83 16.40
C ALA A 41 -16.90 -35.45 16.51
N LYS A 42 -16.42 -34.56 17.39
CA LYS A 42 -16.86 -33.16 17.43
C LYS A 42 -16.42 -32.39 16.19
N PHE A 43 -15.22 -32.67 15.68
CA PHE A 43 -14.72 -32.05 14.47
C PHE A 43 -15.53 -32.50 13.25
N THR A 44 -15.84 -33.79 13.12
CA THR A 44 -16.65 -34.28 11.99
C THR A 44 -18.08 -33.74 12.02
N THR A 45 -18.69 -33.52 13.19
CA THR A 45 -20.02 -32.85 13.26
C THR A 45 -19.96 -31.36 12.93
N ILE A 46 -18.84 -30.70 13.18
CA ILE A 46 -18.58 -29.32 12.72
C ILE A 46 -18.44 -29.27 11.19
N TRP A 47 -17.95 -30.33 10.54
CA TRP A 47 -17.84 -30.41 9.07
C TRP A 47 -19.09 -30.97 8.37
N THR A 48 -19.96 -31.70 9.07
CA THR A 48 -21.20 -32.27 8.50
C THR A 48 -22.46 -31.46 8.79
N THR A 49 -22.35 -30.36 9.56
CA THR A 49 -23.36 -29.31 9.45
C THR A 49 -23.29 -28.78 8.01
N PRO A 50 -24.40 -28.78 7.25
CA PRO A 50 -24.39 -28.21 5.91
C PRO A 50 -24.09 -26.73 6.09
N SER A 51 -22.84 -26.35 5.84
CA SER A 51 -22.52 -24.97 5.53
C SER A 51 -23.45 -24.63 4.37
N LEU A 52 -24.37 -23.69 4.58
CA LEU A 52 -25.13 -23.09 3.49
C LEU A 52 -24.08 -22.64 2.47
N LYS A 53 -23.91 -23.43 1.40
CA LYS A 53 -23.10 -23.02 0.26
C LYS A 53 -23.95 -21.98 -0.45
N LEU A 54 -23.89 -20.75 0.06
CA LEU A 54 -24.42 -19.59 -0.64
C LEU A 54 -23.83 -19.63 -2.05
N THR A 55 -24.71 -19.57 -3.04
CA THR A 55 -24.29 -19.45 -4.43
C THR A 55 -23.56 -18.12 -4.62
N VAL A 56 -22.70 -18.04 -5.63
CA VAL A 56 -21.96 -16.79 -5.94
C VAL A 56 -22.93 -15.61 -6.11
N ASP A 57 -24.10 -15.87 -6.70
CA ASP A 57 -25.15 -14.87 -6.92
C ASP A 57 -25.78 -14.40 -5.61
N GLU A 58 -26.03 -15.28 -4.65
CA GLU A 58 -26.56 -14.91 -3.33
C GLU A 58 -25.55 -14.09 -2.52
N VAL A 59 -24.25 -14.43 -2.58
CA VAL A 59 -23.19 -13.64 -1.93
C VAL A 59 -23.10 -12.25 -2.56
N GLN A 60 -23.10 -12.17 -3.88
CA GLN A 60 -23.05 -10.89 -4.59
C GLN A 60 -24.28 -10.03 -4.31
N LEU A 61 -25.47 -10.64 -4.27
CA LEU A 61 -26.70 -9.94 -3.91
C LEU A 61 -26.64 -9.41 -2.47
N GLY A 62 -26.10 -10.20 -1.53
CA GLY A 62 -25.88 -9.77 -0.15
C GLY A 62 -24.94 -8.57 -0.04
N HIS A 63 -23.81 -8.58 -0.76
CA HIS A 63 -22.88 -7.45 -0.79
C HIS A 63 -23.51 -6.18 -1.38
N MET A 64 -24.28 -6.32 -2.46
CA MET A 64 -24.98 -5.20 -3.08
C MET A 64 -26.08 -4.64 -2.17
N ALA A 65 -26.81 -5.51 -1.46
CA ALA A 65 -27.79 -5.10 -0.46
C ALA A 65 -27.12 -4.31 0.68
N HIS A 66 -26.02 -4.83 1.23
CA HIS A 66 -25.21 -4.13 2.24
C HIS A 66 -24.76 -2.75 1.74
N LEU A 67 -24.17 -2.68 0.54
CA LEU A 67 -23.76 -1.41 -0.06
C LEU A 67 -24.95 -0.44 -0.19
N SER A 68 -26.10 -0.91 -0.67
CA SER A 68 -27.28 -0.05 -0.84
C SER A 68 -27.83 0.49 0.49
N GLU A 69 -27.65 -0.24 1.59
CA GLU A 69 -28.05 0.16 2.93
C GLU A 69 -27.11 1.23 3.51
N VAL A 70 -25.80 1.09 3.29
CA VAL A 70 -24.79 1.90 3.97
C VAL A 70 -24.17 3.02 3.13
N LEU A 71 -24.42 3.06 1.82
CA LEU A 71 -23.88 4.08 0.93
C LEU A 71 -24.55 5.43 1.17
N GLU A 72 -23.76 6.40 1.64
CA GLU A 72 -24.21 7.78 1.84
C GLU A 72 -23.69 8.69 0.72
N THR A 73 -24.53 9.62 0.26
CA THR A 73 -24.07 10.73 -0.60
C THR A 73 -23.88 11.98 0.25
N ARG A 74 -22.63 12.41 0.43
CA ARG A 74 -22.24 13.56 1.28
C ARG A 74 -22.05 14.86 0.50
N GLY A 75 -22.46 14.88 -0.77
CA GLY A 75 -22.36 16.04 -1.64
C GLY A 75 -22.27 15.63 -3.11
N ARG A 76 -22.04 16.61 -3.99
CA ARG A 76 -21.80 16.34 -5.41
C ARG A 76 -20.54 15.50 -5.56
N ASN A 77 -20.66 14.35 -6.21
CA ASN A 77 -19.57 13.40 -6.48
C ASN A 77 -18.82 12.92 -5.21
N ARG A 78 -19.45 13.01 -4.03
CA ARG A 78 -18.85 12.60 -2.76
C ARG A 78 -19.72 11.52 -2.11
N TYR A 79 -19.11 10.36 -1.94
CA TYR A 79 -19.75 9.17 -1.40
C TYR A 79 -19.08 8.79 -0.08
N PHE A 80 -19.81 8.12 0.79
CA PHE A 80 -19.27 7.55 2.02
C PHE A 80 -19.76 6.14 2.24
N VAL A 81 -18.88 5.28 2.75
CA VAL A 81 -19.19 3.93 3.21
C VAL A 81 -18.47 3.64 4.55
N PRO A 82 -19.09 2.87 5.47
CA PRO A 82 -18.59 2.74 6.83
C PRO A 82 -17.50 1.67 7.01
N ASP A 83 -17.30 0.80 6.01
CA ASP A 83 -16.46 -0.39 6.13
C ASP A 83 -15.81 -0.82 4.81
N TYR A 84 -14.93 -1.83 4.92
CA TYR A 84 -14.16 -2.36 3.81
C TYR A 84 -15.01 -3.07 2.75
N ASP A 85 -16.02 -3.84 3.16
CA ASP A 85 -16.78 -4.70 2.24
C ASP A 85 -17.71 -3.86 1.36
N ALA A 86 -18.33 -2.82 1.93
CA ALA A 86 -19.06 -1.81 1.19
C ALA A 86 -18.13 -1.04 0.22
N ALA A 87 -16.93 -0.65 0.67
CA ALA A 87 -15.96 0.01 -0.20
C ALA A 87 -15.54 -0.88 -1.38
N GLU A 88 -15.21 -2.15 -1.15
CA GLU A 88 -14.85 -3.06 -2.23
C GLU A 88 -16.02 -3.29 -3.20
N THR A 89 -17.25 -3.41 -2.69
CA THR A 89 -18.45 -3.57 -3.52
C THR A 89 -18.70 -2.34 -4.38
N PHE A 90 -18.53 -1.13 -3.82
CA PHE A 90 -18.62 0.13 -4.57
C PHE A 90 -17.58 0.17 -5.70
N LEU A 91 -16.33 -0.17 -5.39
CA LEU A 91 -15.24 -0.16 -6.37
C LEU A 91 -15.42 -1.20 -7.49
N ARG A 92 -16.14 -2.30 -7.23
CA ARG A 92 -16.49 -3.29 -8.26
C ARG A 92 -17.60 -2.83 -9.20
N SER A 93 -18.48 -1.93 -8.76
CA SER A 93 -19.64 -1.47 -9.53
C SER A 93 -19.44 -0.12 -10.22
N VAL A 94 -18.43 0.65 -9.80
CA VAL A 94 -18.20 2.00 -10.33
C VAL A 94 -17.72 2.00 -11.79
N ASP A 95 -18.34 2.84 -12.61
CA ASP A 95 -17.90 3.13 -13.97
C ASP A 95 -16.87 4.27 -13.96
N LEU A 96 -15.64 4.02 -14.42
CA LEU A 96 -14.57 5.02 -14.49
C LEU A 96 -14.68 5.97 -15.69
N THR A 97 -15.58 5.71 -16.64
CA THR A 97 -15.83 6.61 -17.77
C THR A 97 -16.50 7.92 -17.34
N GLU A 98 -17.18 7.94 -16.20
CA GLU A 98 -17.82 9.13 -15.64
C GLU A 98 -16.81 10.16 -15.09
N GLY A 99 -15.56 9.77 -14.85
CA GLY A 99 -14.50 10.63 -14.33
C GLY A 99 -13.58 9.94 -13.32
N PRO A 100 -12.48 10.59 -12.94
CA PRO A 100 -11.51 10.00 -12.00
C PRO A 100 -12.16 9.77 -10.64
N LEU A 101 -11.89 8.60 -10.05
CA LEU A 101 -12.32 8.26 -8.69
C LEU A 101 -11.11 8.25 -7.75
N PHE A 102 -11.25 8.94 -6.64
CA PHE A 102 -10.32 8.89 -5.52
C PHE A 102 -10.97 8.21 -4.33
N VAL A 103 -10.19 7.45 -3.57
CA VAL A 103 -10.62 6.80 -2.33
C VAL A 103 -9.89 7.43 -1.17
N LEU A 104 -10.64 7.97 -0.20
CA LEU A 104 -10.13 8.58 1.01
C LEU A 104 -10.44 7.70 2.20
N LEU A 105 -9.40 7.08 2.76
CA LEU A 105 -9.50 6.25 3.96
C LEU A 105 -9.31 7.12 5.20
N MET A 106 -10.36 7.23 6.00
CA MET A 106 -10.43 8.05 7.22
C MET A 106 -10.75 7.18 8.42
N SER A 107 -10.46 7.66 9.63
CA SER A 107 -11.05 7.09 10.84
C SER A 107 -12.58 7.12 10.78
N GLY A 108 -13.24 6.25 11.55
CA GLY A 108 -14.66 6.47 11.88
C GLY A 108 -14.90 7.80 12.60
N GLU A 109 -16.15 8.24 12.59
CA GLU A 109 -16.59 9.44 13.33
C GLU A 109 -17.16 9.04 14.69
N ASP A 110 -16.88 9.85 15.72
CA ASP A 110 -17.53 9.84 17.02
C ASP A 110 -18.11 11.23 17.28
N ASN A 111 -19.42 11.33 17.46
CA ASN A 111 -20.16 12.60 17.60
C ASN A 111 -19.89 13.64 16.48
N GLY A 112 -19.73 13.18 15.23
CA GLY A 112 -19.53 14.04 14.05
C GLY A 112 -18.09 14.54 13.84
N ALA A 113 -17.16 14.07 14.66
CA ALA A 113 -15.73 14.35 14.54
C ALA A 113 -14.94 13.05 14.35
N TYR A 114 -13.87 13.11 13.57
CA TYR A 114 -12.98 11.97 13.40
C TYR A 114 -12.20 11.67 14.68
N TRP A 115 -12.19 10.41 15.13
CA TRP A 115 -11.40 10.04 16.31
C TRP A 115 -9.88 10.16 16.08
N CYS A 116 -9.44 10.13 14.82
CA CYS A 116 -8.04 10.38 14.45
C CYS A 116 -7.81 11.87 14.20
N GLY A 117 -6.93 12.49 15.00
CA GLY A 117 -6.64 13.92 14.87
C GLY A 117 -6.08 14.33 13.50
N ASP A 118 -5.33 13.46 12.82
CA ASP A 118 -4.80 13.74 11.48
C ASP A 118 -5.90 13.69 10.42
N CYS A 119 -6.86 12.77 10.59
CA CYS A 119 -8.06 12.70 9.74
C CYS A 119 -8.92 13.98 9.91
N GLU A 120 -9.11 14.46 11.14
CA GLU A 120 -9.85 15.70 11.38
C GLU A 120 -9.14 16.90 10.71
N ARG A 121 -7.82 16.99 10.81
CA ARG A 121 -7.05 18.05 10.13
C ARG A 121 -7.10 17.96 8.60
N ALA A 122 -7.26 16.78 8.03
CA ALA A 122 -7.34 16.57 6.59
C ALA A 122 -8.72 16.89 5.99
N ARG A 123 -9.78 16.89 6.81
CA ARG A 123 -11.18 17.10 6.38
C ARG A 123 -11.34 18.35 5.51
N LYS A 124 -10.87 19.51 5.98
CA LYS A 124 -11.00 20.78 5.26
C LYS A 124 -10.09 20.88 4.03
N PRO A 125 -8.76 20.62 4.11
CA PRO A 125 -7.88 20.65 2.95
C PRO A 125 -8.38 19.81 1.77
N ILE A 126 -8.84 18.59 2.04
CA ILE A 126 -9.34 17.69 0.99
C ILE A 126 -10.64 18.23 0.39
N SER A 127 -11.58 18.69 1.24
CA SER A 127 -12.83 19.28 0.75
C SER A 127 -12.58 20.51 -0.12
N ASP A 128 -11.64 21.38 0.28
CA ASP A 128 -11.30 22.57 -0.47
C ASP A 128 -10.63 22.22 -1.82
N ALA A 129 -9.75 21.22 -1.84
CA ALA A 129 -9.09 20.75 -3.07
C ALA A 129 -10.06 20.06 -4.02
N LEU A 130 -10.97 19.22 -3.52
CA LEU A 130 -12.02 18.59 -4.33
C LEU A 130 -12.94 19.65 -4.97
N ALA A 131 -13.24 20.74 -4.25
CA ALA A 131 -14.05 21.83 -4.79
C ALA A 131 -13.35 22.60 -5.94
N ARG A 132 -12.01 22.56 -6.00
CA ARG A 132 -11.21 23.13 -7.11
C ARG A 132 -10.95 22.13 -8.24
N ALA A 133 -11.16 20.84 -7.99
CA ALA A 133 -10.93 19.77 -8.95
C ALA A 133 -11.89 19.86 -10.15
N PRO A 134 -11.59 19.17 -11.26
CA PRO A 134 -12.54 18.99 -12.36
C PRO A 134 -13.92 18.53 -11.86
N SER A 135 -14.98 19.06 -12.46
CA SER A 135 -16.36 18.88 -11.94
C SER A 135 -16.90 17.44 -12.01
N ASN A 136 -16.18 16.53 -12.67
CA ASN A 136 -16.46 15.10 -12.74
C ASN A 136 -15.52 14.25 -11.87
N THR A 137 -14.62 14.88 -11.10
CA THR A 137 -13.83 14.19 -10.09
C THR A 137 -14.74 13.68 -8.98
N ARG A 138 -14.58 12.40 -8.61
CA ARG A 138 -15.36 11.69 -7.60
C ARG A 138 -14.48 11.29 -6.42
N LEU A 139 -15.05 11.36 -5.22
CA LEU A 139 -14.40 10.98 -3.97
C LEU A 139 -15.26 9.96 -3.21
N LEU A 140 -14.72 8.77 -2.97
CA LEU A 140 -15.26 7.79 -2.04
C LEU A 140 -14.52 7.91 -0.71
N GLU A 141 -15.21 8.41 0.30
CA GLU A 141 -14.74 8.41 1.68
C GLU A 141 -15.08 7.07 2.35
N VAL A 142 -14.11 6.47 3.03
CA VAL A 142 -14.25 5.14 3.63
C VAL A 142 -13.78 5.20 5.06
N SER A 143 -14.65 4.82 5.99
CA SER A 143 -14.27 4.65 7.39
C SER A 143 -13.46 3.35 7.57
N VAL A 144 -12.33 3.45 8.26
CA VAL A 144 -11.52 2.27 8.65
C VAL A 144 -12.00 1.59 9.94
N GLY A 145 -13.11 2.06 10.51
CA GLY A 145 -13.72 1.57 11.75
C GLY A 145 -13.26 2.31 13.00
N ALA A 146 -13.39 1.64 14.15
CA ALA A 146 -13.04 2.18 15.45
C ALA A 146 -11.51 2.17 15.68
N PRO A 147 -10.99 2.88 16.70
CA PRO A 147 -9.57 2.86 17.03
C PRO A 147 -8.99 1.46 17.27
N SER A 148 -9.78 0.54 17.84
CA SER A 148 -9.38 -0.85 18.06
C SER A 148 -9.23 -1.63 16.75
N ASP A 149 -10.15 -1.41 15.81
CA ASP A 149 -10.15 -2.07 14.51
C ASP A 149 -8.95 -1.62 13.70
N TRP A 150 -8.65 -0.31 13.71
CA TRP A 150 -7.51 0.24 12.99
C TRP A 150 -6.15 -0.22 13.56
N LYS A 151 -6.05 -0.39 14.87
CA LYS A 151 -4.85 -0.92 15.55
C LYS A 151 -4.59 -2.39 15.24
N ASN A 152 -5.61 -3.15 14.83
CA ASN A 152 -5.45 -4.54 14.45
C ASN A 152 -4.58 -4.66 13.19
N GLU A 153 -3.47 -5.39 13.28
CA GLU A 153 -2.57 -5.63 12.13
C GLU A 153 -3.24 -6.43 11.02
N PHE A 154 -4.26 -7.23 11.36
CA PHE A 154 -5.05 -8.02 10.41
C PHE A 154 -6.21 -7.25 9.78
N ASN A 155 -6.36 -5.96 10.10
CA ASN A 155 -7.39 -5.13 9.51
C ASN A 155 -7.32 -5.23 7.95
N PRO A 156 -8.45 -5.46 7.26
CA PRO A 156 -8.47 -5.68 5.81
C PRO A 156 -7.89 -4.51 5.01
N PHE A 157 -7.97 -3.27 5.51
CA PHE A 157 -7.33 -2.10 4.89
C PHE A 157 -5.80 -2.20 4.85
N ARG A 158 -5.18 -2.96 5.78
CA ARG A 158 -3.74 -3.21 5.86
C ARG A 158 -3.30 -4.44 5.08
N THR A 159 -4.15 -5.47 5.05
CA THR A 159 -3.76 -6.80 4.57
C THR A 159 -4.23 -7.10 3.15
N LYS A 160 -5.43 -6.64 2.76
CA LYS A 160 -5.97 -6.85 1.42
C LYS A 160 -5.34 -5.88 0.42
N SER A 161 -5.17 -6.35 -0.81
CA SER A 161 -4.39 -5.67 -1.82
C SER A 161 -5.05 -4.41 -2.39
N THR A 162 -6.37 -4.28 -2.29
CA THR A 162 -7.14 -3.15 -2.83
C THR A 162 -6.61 -1.80 -2.34
N PHE A 163 -6.38 -1.70 -1.02
CA PHE A 163 -5.90 -0.47 -0.38
C PHE A 163 -4.46 -0.61 0.13
N HIS A 164 -4.17 -1.68 0.87
CA HIS A 164 -2.87 -1.98 1.48
C HIS A 164 -2.17 -0.74 2.04
N ILE A 165 -2.81 -0.09 3.01
CA ILE A 165 -2.29 1.12 3.66
C ILE A 165 -1.79 0.82 5.07
N ARG A 166 -0.82 1.61 5.53
CA ARG A 166 -0.33 1.51 6.93
C ARG A 166 -0.77 2.65 7.82
N LYS A 167 -1.23 3.74 7.22
CA LYS A 167 -1.44 5.03 7.87
C LYS A 167 -2.73 5.66 7.35
N ILE A 168 -3.37 6.46 8.19
CA ILE A 168 -4.54 7.27 7.86
C ILE A 168 -4.28 8.71 8.33
N PRO A 169 -4.86 9.74 7.68
CA PRO A 169 -5.66 9.66 6.46
C PRO A 169 -4.84 9.16 5.26
N ALA A 170 -5.48 8.49 4.31
CA ALA A 170 -4.85 8.05 3.07
C ALA A 170 -5.76 8.31 1.87
N LEU A 171 -5.31 9.17 0.96
CA LEU A 171 -5.94 9.45 -0.31
C LEU A 171 -5.25 8.62 -1.40
N LEU A 172 -6.04 7.85 -2.12
CA LEU A 172 -5.63 6.93 -3.17
C LEU A 172 -6.35 7.30 -4.47
N LYS A 173 -5.70 7.14 -5.61
CA LYS A 173 -6.39 7.13 -6.90
C LYS A 173 -6.84 5.71 -7.23
N TYR A 174 -8.08 5.54 -7.69
CA TYR A 174 -8.60 4.26 -8.13
C TYR A 174 -8.44 4.08 -9.64
N ASP A 175 -7.80 2.99 -10.06
CA ASP A 175 -7.50 2.70 -11.47
C ASP A 175 -8.39 1.60 -12.07
N GLY A 176 -9.36 1.12 -11.30
CA GLY A 176 -10.24 0.02 -11.71
C GLY A 176 -9.70 -1.35 -11.31
N ASN A 177 -10.53 -2.38 -11.48
CA ASN A 177 -10.19 -3.77 -11.16
C ASN A 177 -9.66 -3.97 -9.73
N LEU A 178 -10.16 -3.21 -8.75
CA LEU A 178 -9.69 -3.20 -7.37
C LEU A 178 -8.20 -2.84 -7.21
N ARG A 179 -7.68 -2.00 -8.11
CA ARG A 179 -6.31 -1.52 -8.06
C ARG A 179 -6.30 -0.03 -7.76
N THR A 180 -5.32 0.36 -6.95
CA THR A 180 -5.07 1.76 -6.62
C THR A 180 -3.67 2.15 -7.05
N SER A 181 -3.51 3.42 -7.35
CA SER A 181 -2.24 4.11 -7.55
C SER A 181 -2.20 5.34 -6.67
N HIS A 182 -1.09 6.07 -6.71
CA HIS A 182 -0.92 7.39 -6.11
C HIS A 182 -1.38 7.47 -4.63
N LEU A 183 -0.44 7.44 -3.70
CA LEU A 183 -0.76 7.55 -2.27
C LEU A 183 -0.32 8.90 -1.72
N LEU A 184 -1.28 9.67 -1.19
CA LEU A 184 -1.01 10.75 -0.24
C LEU A 184 -1.47 10.31 1.15
N SER A 185 -0.56 10.27 2.12
CA SER A 185 -0.82 9.76 3.46
C SER A 185 -0.44 10.77 4.54
N GLU A 186 -1.12 10.71 5.68
CA GLU A 186 -0.83 11.53 6.88
C GLU A 186 -0.75 13.03 6.54
N SER A 187 0.39 13.66 6.81
CA SER A 187 0.57 15.10 6.54
C SER A 187 0.64 15.45 5.05
N PHE A 188 0.94 14.51 4.16
CA PHE A 188 0.89 14.78 2.73
C PHE A 188 -0.55 14.93 2.23
N ALA A 189 -1.51 14.25 2.87
CA ALA A 189 -2.93 14.38 2.58
C ALA A 189 -3.56 15.68 3.13
N THR A 190 -2.79 16.54 3.79
CA THR A 190 -3.24 17.86 4.25
C THR A 190 -2.62 19.01 3.44
N GLN A 191 -1.69 18.72 2.53
CA GLN A 191 -0.95 19.73 1.78
C GLN A 191 -1.74 20.17 0.54
N PRO A 192 -2.16 21.45 0.45
CA PRO A 192 -2.96 21.93 -0.69
C PRO A 192 -2.29 21.70 -2.03
N ALA A 193 -0.97 21.93 -2.13
CA ALA A 193 -0.20 21.76 -3.36
C ALA A 193 -0.23 20.31 -3.88
N LEU A 194 -0.06 19.33 -2.99
CA LEU A 194 -0.12 17.91 -3.36
C LEU A 194 -1.54 17.46 -3.69
N LEU A 195 -2.54 17.92 -2.93
CA LEU A 195 -3.95 17.62 -3.20
C LEU A 195 -4.42 18.21 -4.52
N ASP A 196 -4.04 19.45 -4.82
CA ASP A 196 -4.35 20.11 -6.10
C ASP A 196 -3.67 19.37 -7.25
N PHE A 197 -2.39 18.98 -7.10
CA PHE A 197 -1.68 18.16 -8.08
C PHE A 197 -2.38 16.82 -8.34
N GLU A 198 -2.83 16.15 -7.28
CA GLU A 198 -3.46 14.84 -7.37
C GLU A 198 -4.86 14.92 -8.01
N PHE A 199 -5.68 15.89 -7.60
CA PHE A 199 -7.03 16.04 -8.11
C PHE A 199 -7.12 16.73 -9.48
N ALA A 200 -6.13 17.53 -9.88
CA ALA A 200 -6.18 18.31 -11.12
C ALA A 200 -6.44 17.46 -12.37
N SER A 201 -6.09 16.16 -12.35
CA SER A 201 -6.38 15.18 -13.42
C SER A 201 -6.08 15.66 -14.85
N ASN A 202 -5.19 16.65 -14.99
CA ASN A 202 -4.81 17.23 -16.27
C ASN A 202 -3.28 17.13 -16.41
N PRO A 203 -2.77 16.06 -17.06
CA PRO A 203 -1.33 15.90 -17.32
C PRO A 203 -0.75 17.03 -18.19
N HIS A 204 -1.58 17.85 -18.85
CA HIS A 204 -1.14 19.01 -19.65
C HIS A 204 -1.15 20.35 -18.90
N ALA A 205 -1.80 20.43 -17.72
CA ALA A 205 -1.73 21.62 -16.86
C ALA A 205 -0.49 21.60 -15.96
N ASN A 206 0.06 20.41 -15.69
CA ASN A 206 1.40 20.28 -15.15
C ASN A 206 2.38 20.67 -16.26
N LYS A 207 2.75 21.95 -16.27
CA LYS A 207 3.89 22.44 -17.04
C LYS A 207 5.01 21.42 -16.86
N VAL A 208 5.45 20.77 -17.93
CA VAL A 208 6.59 19.84 -17.89
C VAL A 208 7.78 20.68 -17.40
N LEU A 209 8.10 20.55 -16.10
CA LEU A 209 9.08 21.40 -15.44
C LEU A 209 10.51 20.91 -15.73
N HIS A 210 10.66 19.62 -16.03
CA HIS A 210 11.91 19.01 -16.44
C HIS A 210 11.74 18.17 -17.71
N SER A 211 12.83 18.05 -18.47
CA SER A 211 12.90 17.16 -19.63
C SER A 211 12.72 15.70 -19.21
N PRO A 212 12.16 14.81 -20.04
CA PRO A 212 12.17 13.37 -19.78
C PRO A 212 13.57 12.81 -19.45
N THR A 213 14.62 13.41 -20.02
CA THR A 213 16.03 13.06 -19.74
C THR A 213 16.49 13.41 -18.32
N SER A 214 15.72 14.21 -17.58
CA SER A 214 15.97 14.53 -16.17
C SER A 214 15.59 13.40 -15.22
N TYR A 215 14.95 12.34 -15.70
CA TYR A 215 14.66 11.17 -14.90
C TYR A 215 15.36 9.95 -15.47
N LYS A 216 16.01 9.18 -14.61
CA LYS A 216 16.60 7.90 -14.98
C LYS A 216 16.25 6.87 -13.91
N THR A 217 15.85 5.67 -14.33
CA THR A 217 15.64 4.54 -13.43
C THR A 217 16.76 3.53 -13.60
N ILE A 218 17.38 3.11 -12.49
CA ILE A 218 18.39 2.06 -12.47
C ILE A 218 17.94 0.96 -11.51
N ARG A 219 18.10 -0.30 -11.91
CA ARG A 219 17.80 -1.48 -11.08
C ARG A 219 19.05 -2.34 -10.80
N ASP A 220 20.18 -2.03 -11.43
CA ASP A 220 21.46 -2.72 -11.26
C ASP A 220 22.46 -1.85 -10.49
N ALA A 221 23.09 -2.42 -9.46
CA ALA A 221 24.02 -1.66 -8.63
C ALA A 221 25.32 -1.31 -9.37
N ASN A 222 25.82 -2.16 -10.26
CA ASN A 222 27.03 -1.87 -11.01
C ASN A 222 26.77 -0.74 -12.03
N GLU A 223 25.59 -0.73 -12.65
CA GLU A 223 25.16 0.39 -13.50
C GLU A 223 25.11 1.70 -12.70
N MET A 224 24.55 1.67 -11.48
CA MET A 224 24.52 2.83 -10.60
C MET A 224 25.93 3.31 -10.24
N VAL A 225 26.83 2.41 -9.84
CA VAL A 225 28.22 2.76 -9.51
C VAL A 225 28.92 3.37 -10.72
N ALA A 226 28.84 2.73 -11.89
CA ALA A 226 29.45 3.25 -13.12
C ALA A 226 28.88 4.62 -13.50
N PHE A 227 27.57 4.83 -13.33
CA PHE A 227 26.94 6.13 -13.56
C PHE A 227 27.49 7.23 -12.64
N LEU A 228 27.67 6.92 -11.35
CA LEU A 228 28.22 7.87 -10.38
C LEU A 228 29.72 8.12 -10.60
N GLU A 229 30.49 7.11 -10.97
CA GLU A 229 31.91 7.28 -11.31
C GLU A 229 32.11 8.16 -12.55
N ALA A 230 31.21 8.06 -13.54
CA ALA A 230 31.24 8.88 -14.75
C ALA A 230 30.74 10.32 -14.54
N TYR A 231 29.91 10.58 -13.53
CA TYR A 231 29.29 11.87 -13.27
C TYR A 231 30.32 12.96 -12.94
N GLN A 232 30.38 14.03 -13.73
CA GLN A 232 31.43 15.07 -13.65
C GLN A 232 31.09 16.26 -12.73
N GLY A 233 29.90 16.29 -12.11
CA GLY A 233 29.46 17.46 -11.33
C GLY A 233 28.85 18.58 -12.17
N ASP A 234 28.54 18.33 -13.44
CA ASP A 234 28.08 19.29 -14.45
C ASP A 234 26.59 19.65 -14.34
N TYR A 235 25.78 18.85 -13.64
CA TYR A 235 24.38 19.16 -13.29
C TYR A 235 24.02 18.65 -11.88
N PRO A 236 23.03 19.22 -11.16
CA PRO A 236 22.60 18.68 -9.88
C PRO A 236 22.05 17.25 -10.03
N LEU A 237 22.68 16.28 -9.38
CA LEU A 237 22.26 14.87 -9.42
C LEU A 237 21.69 14.44 -8.07
N PHE A 238 20.45 14.00 -8.08
CA PHE A 238 19.73 13.46 -6.93
C PHE A 238 19.53 11.95 -7.12
N LEU A 239 19.59 11.19 -6.03
CA LEU A 239 19.38 9.75 -5.99
C LEU A 239 18.21 9.45 -5.07
N SER A 240 17.15 8.83 -5.60
CA SER A 240 16.02 8.32 -4.84
C SER A 240 16.07 6.80 -4.79
N PHE A 241 16.49 6.24 -3.67
CA PHE A 241 16.52 4.80 -3.43
C PHE A 241 15.14 4.34 -2.99
N THR A 242 14.55 3.44 -3.77
CA THR A 242 13.17 3.00 -3.59
C THR A 242 13.00 1.50 -3.81
N SER A 243 11.87 0.97 -3.39
CA SER A 243 11.45 -0.40 -3.69
C SER A 243 10.88 -0.52 -5.10
N ALA A 244 10.79 -1.75 -5.61
CA ALA A 244 9.99 -2.02 -6.79
C ALA A 244 8.48 -1.88 -6.53
N ILE A 245 7.73 -2.01 -7.63
CA ILE A 245 6.28 -2.05 -7.64
C ILE A 245 5.80 -3.27 -6.85
N ASN A 246 4.73 -3.08 -6.10
CA ASN A 246 3.99 -4.16 -5.47
C ASN A 246 3.06 -4.79 -6.52
N GLU A 247 3.36 -5.99 -6.97
CA GLU A 247 2.55 -6.70 -7.98
C GLU A 247 1.10 -6.93 -7.54
N HIS A 248 0.86 -7.01 -6.23
CA HIS A 248 -0.46 -7.30 -5.67
C HIS A 248 -1.34 -6.05 -5.56
N THR A 249 -0.77 -4.90 -5.20
CA THR A 249 -1.53 -3.65 -4.96
C THR A 249 -1.44 -2.68 -6.14
N GLY A 250 -0.41 -2.84 -6.98
CA GLY A 250 -0.08 -1.95 -8.09
C GLY A 250 -0.33 -2.62 -9.43
N GLY A 251 -1.38 -2.17 -10.11
CA GLY A 251 -1.56 -2.39 -11.54
C GLY A 251 -0.98 -1.29 -12.34
N CYS A 252 0.27 -1.46 -12.74
CA CYS A 252 0.67 -0.85 -13.99
C CYS A 252 -0.20 -1.49 -15.07
N ASN A 253 -1.18 -0.74 -15.56
CA ASN A 253 -1.99 -1.13 -16.69
C ASN A 253 -1.11 -1.04 -17.95
N LEU A 254 -0.09 -1.89 -18.03
CA LEU A 254 0.82 -1.98 -19.17
C LEU A 254 0.02 -2.35 -20.45
N PHE A 255 -1.14 -3.00 -20.27
CA PHE A 255 -2.01 -3.44 -21.35
C PHE A 255 -2.76 -2.32 -22.08
N ILE A 256 -3.17 -1.24 -21.40
CA ILE A 256 -3.91 -0.14 -22.06
C ILE A 256 -2.98 0.71 -22.96
N TYR A 257 -1.68 0.72 -22.69
CA TYR A 257 -0.71 1.45 -23.50
C TYR A 257 -0.01 0.60 -24.57
N LEU A 258 0.05 -0.73 -24.40
CA LEU A 258 0.51 -1.65 -25.46
C LEU A 258 -0.53 -1.84 -26.56
N PHE A 259 -1.82 -1.71 -26.23
CA PHE A 259 -2.93 -1.80 -27.16
C PHE A 259 -3.90 -0.66 -26.88
N GLY A 260 -3.81 0.43 -27.66
CA GLY A 260 -4.88 1.44 -27.72
C GLY A 260 -6.23 0.81 -28.05
N PRO A 261 -7.35 1.58 -28.05
CA PRO A 261 -8.68 1.01 -28.24
C PRO A 261 -8.65 0.10 -29.48
N VAL A 262 -8.99 -1.18 -29.27
CA VAL A 262 -9.14 -2.13 -30.35
C VAL A 262 -10.33 -1.65 -31.17
N ILE A 263 -10.05 -0.76 -32.12
CA ILE A 263 -10.97 -0.45 -33.20
C ILE A 263 -10.98 -1.73 -34.01
N TYR A 264 -12.05 -2.52 -33.85
CA TYR A 264 -12.38 -3.63 -34.74
C TYR A 264 -12.58 -3.05 -36.14
N PHE A 265 -11.51 -2.93 -36.91
CA PHE A 265 -11.59 -2.84 -38.36
C PHE A 265 -11.70 -4.27 -38.88
N GLU A 266 -12.93 -4.72 -39.14
CA GLU A 266 -13.16 -5.76 -40.13
C GLU A 266 -12.69 -5.21 -41.48
N VAL A 267 -11.51 -5.64 -41.94
CA VAL A 267 -11.12 -5.45 -43.34
C VAL A 267 -10.51 -6.73 -43.88
N LEU A 268 -11.21 -7.29 -44.86
CA LEU A 268 -10.77 -8.31 -45.79
C LEU A 268 -9.43 -7.90 -46.45
N GLY A 269 -8.46 -8.81 -46.41
CA GLY A 269 -7.41 -8.89 -47.45
C GLY A 269 -6.10 -8.14 -47.17
N THR A 270 -5.06 -8.94 -46.90
CA THR A 270 -3.66 -8.78 -47.35
C THR A 270 -3.04 -7.39 -47.29
N TYR A 271 -2.28 -7.09 -46.22
CA TYR A 271 -0.94 -6.46 -46.26
C TYR A 271 -0.25 -6.69 -44.91
N ILE A 272 0.88 -7.40 -44.89
CA ILE A 272 1.73 -7.54 -43.70
C ILE A 272 2.55 -6.24 -43.58
N LEU A 273 2.15 -5.34 -42.69
CA LEU A 273 2.99 -4.24 -42.24
C LEU A 273 3.70 -4.68 -40.95
N SER A 274 5.03 -4.76 -41.01
CA SER A 274 5.89 -4.92 -39.85
C SER A 274 5.71 -3.72 -38.92
N ILE A 275 5.19 -3.95 -37.72
CA ILE A 275 5.12 -2.93 -36.66
C ILE A 275 6.28 -3.17 -35.71
N SER A 276 7.46 -2.65 -36.04
CA SER A 276 8.49 -2.34 -35.05
C SER A 276 8.19 -0.98 -34.46
N ARG A 277 7.35 -0.92 -33.41
CA ARG A 277 7.29 0.25 -32.52
C ARG A 277 7.88 -0.13 -31.17
N VAL A 278 9.15 0.25 -31.00
CA VAL A 278 9.78 0.38 -29.68
C VAL A 278 8.96 1.42 -28.91
N VAL A 279 8.24 0.98 -27.89
CA VAL A 279 7.71 1.90 -26.88
C VAL A 279 8.93 2.44 -26.14
N SER A 280 9.23 3.73 -26.31
CA SER A 280 10.29 4.36 -25.53
C SER A 280 9.92 4.31 -24.05
N ILE A 281 10.87 3.90 -23.22
CA ILE A 281 10.81 3.90 -21.75
C ILE A 281 10.38 5.27 -21.18
N GLU A 282 10.50 6.35 -21.97
CA GLU A 282 10.14 7.74 -21.65
C GLU A 282 8.66 7.93 -21.23
N THR A 283 7.72 7.06 -21.63
CA THR A 283 6.30 7.18 -21.23
C THR A 283 5.97 6.45 -19.92
N ILE A 284 6.94 5.76 -19.30
CA ILE A 284 6.73 4.99 -18.07
C ILE A 284 6.66 5.90 -16.82
N HIS A 285 7.13 7.15 -16.91
CA HIS A 285 7.07 8.13 -15.81
C HIS A 285 5.65 8.50 -15.36
N HIS A 286 4.62 8.15 -16.14
CA HIS A 286 3.21 8.43 -15.81
C HIS A 286 2.43 7.24 -15.25
N LEU A 287 3.00 6.02 -15.23
CA LEU A 287 2.37 4.88 -14.53
C LEU A 287 2.96 4.77 -13.12
N LYS A 288 2.53 5.65 -12.21
CA LYS A 288 2.92 5.55 -10.80
C LYS A 288 2.16 4.40 -10.15
N CYS A 289 2.80 3.26 -10.05
CA CYS A 289 2.27 2.06 -9.41
C CYS A 289 2.66 2.02 -7.93
N ARG A 290 1.82 1.44 -7.09
CA ARG A 290 2.07 1.31 -5.66
C ARG A 290 3.33 0.49 -5.40
N LEU A 291 4.15 0.92 -4.45
CA LEU A 291 5.43 0.29 -4.14
C LEU A 291 5.30 -0.73 -3.00
N TRP A 292 6.13 -1.78 -2.98
CA TRP A 292 6.03 -2.80 -1.92
C TRP A 292 6.52 -2.29 -0.57
N CYS A 293 7.44 -1.32 -0.55
CA CYS A 293 7.88 -0.69 0.69
C CYS A 293 6.88 0.41 1.05
N PRO A 294 6.17 0.31 2.19
CA PRO A 294 5.15 1.29 2.56
C PRO A 294 5.69 2.72 2.70
N PHE A 295 6.92 2.87 3.20
CA PHE A 295 7.53 4.19 3.33
C PHE A 295 7.93 4.77 1.98
N CYS A 296 8.38 3.93 1.04
CA CYS A 296 8.68 4.39 -0.32
C CYS A 296 7.41 4.86 -1.01
N ASP A 297 6.35 4.08 -0.86
CA ASP A 297 5.05 4.35 -1.45
C ASP A 297 4.43 5.67 -0.95
N ILE A 298 4.58 5.97 0.34
CA ILE A 298 4.15 7.26 0.92
C ILE A 298 5.01 8.44 0.40
N ALA A 299 6.31 8.24 0.23
CA ALA A 299 7.24 9.30 -0.16
C ALA A 299 7.31 9.54 -1.67
N ASP A 300 6.78 8.64 -2.50
CA ASP A 300 6.91 8.68 -3.96
C ASP A 300 6.37 9.99 -4.56
N ILE A 301 5.10 10.33 -4.28
CA ILE A 301 4.52 11.57 -4.81
C ILE A 301 5.26 12.81 -4.32
N PRO A 302 5.50 13.01 -3.01
CA PRO A 302 6.24 14.16 -2.52
C PRO A 302 7.63 14.30 -3.15
N ILE A 303 8.43 13.23 -3.19
CA ILE A 303 9.79 13.27 -3.74
C ILE A 303 9.78 13.78 -5.18
N HIS A 304 8.90 13.23 -6.01
CA HIS A 304 8.78 13.61 -7.42
C HIS A 304 8.18 15.01 -7.58
N TYR A 305 7.08 15.32 -6.89
CA TYR A 305 6.44 16.64 -6.97
C TYR A 305 7.41 17.76 -6.59
N TYR A 306 8.11 17.61 -5.47
CA TYR A 306 9.04 18.64 -4.99
C TYR A 306 10.33 18.71 -5.82
N PHE A 307 10.79 17.60 -6.40
CA PHE A 307 11.85 17.67 -7.41
C PHE A 307 11.38 18.54 -8.58
N ASP A 308 10.20 18.26 -9.12
CA ASP A 308 9.68 18.93 -10.31
C ASP A 308 9.53 20.45 -10.13
N HIS A 309 9.18 20.89 -8.93
CA HIS A 309 8.87 22.29 -8.68
C HIS A 309 10.05 23.12 -8.15
N TYR A 310 11.06 22.46 -7.56
CA TYR A 310 12.09 23.15 -6.79
C TYR A 310 13.53 22.82 -7.21
N ALA A 311 13.75 21.72 -7.92
CA ALA A 311 15.09 21.40 -8.43
C ALA A 311 15.46 22.34 -9.60
N PRO A 312 16.75 22.63 -9.82
CA PRO A 312 17.20 23.37 -11.00
C PRO A 312 16.75 22.67 -12.29
N SER A 313 16.44 23.43 -13.33
CA SER A 313 15.89 22.89 -14.59
C SER A 313 16.77 21.82 -15.26
N ASN A 314 18.09 21.91 -15.10
CA ASN A 314 19.06 20.92 -15.60
C ASN A 314 19.33 19.77 -14.62
N ALA A 315 18.64 19.70 -13.48
CA ALA A 315 18.81 18.64 -12.50
C ALA A 315 18.34 17.29 -13.05
N VAL A 316 18.92 16.22 -12.47
CA VAL A 316 18.57 14.83 -12.79
C VAL A 316 18.18 14.12 -11.49
N LEU A 317 17.06 13.41 -11.52
CA LEU A 317 16.62 12.49 -10.49
C LEU A 317 16.85 11.04 -10.94
N LEU A 318 17.78 10.37 -10.27
CA LEU A 318 18.09 8.97 -10.44
C LEU A 318 17.25 8.12 -9.47
N THR A 319 16.20 7.48 -9.96
CA THR A 319 15.41 6.53 -9.17
C THR A 319 16.10 5.16 -9.19
N VAL A 320 16.62 4.75 -8.04
CA VAL A 320 17.33 3.48 -7.86
C VAL A 320 16.39 2.47 -7.21
N VAL A 321 15.98 1.46 -7.97
CA VAL A 321 15.13 0.37 -7.46
C VAL A 321 16.03 -0.72 -6.85
N VAL A 322 16.00 -0.85 -5.53
CA VAL A 322 17.01 -1.68 -4.83
C VAL A 322 16.68 -3.18 -4.80
N ALA A 323 15.41 -3.54 -4.96
CA ALA A 323 14.94 -4.93 -4.96
C ALA A 323 13.47 -5.06 -5.38
N ASP A 324 13.13 -6.20 -5.96
CA ASP A 324 11.74 -6.56 -6.30
C ASP A 324 10.90 -7.00 -5.09
N THR A 325 11.55 -7.45 -4.01
CA THR A 325 10.86 -7.88 -2.79
C THR A 325 11.58 -7.44 -1.51
N TYR A 326 10.85 -7.40 -0.41
CA TYR A 326 11.42 -7.13 0.92
C TYR A 326 12.50 -8.13 1.31
N LEU A 327 12.35 -9.42 0.97
CA LEU A 327 13.35 -10.46 1.28
C LEU A 327 14.64 -10.23 0.48
N ALA A 328 14.53 -9.90 -0.81
CA ALA A 328 15.70 -9.56 -1.63
C ALA A 328 16.39 -8.27 -1.16
N TRP A 329 15.65 -7.30 -0.62
CA TRP A 329 16.24 -6.13 0.04
C TRP A 329 16.93 -6.48 1.36
N LYS A 330 16.41 -7.44 2.12
CA LYS A 330 16.99 -7.86 3.41
C LYS A 330 18.20 -8.79 3.26
N ASP A 331 18.44 -9.36 2.09
CA ASP A 331 19.64 -10.15 1.82
C ASP A 331 20.90 -9.29 2.01
N LYS A 332 21.83 -9.76 2.85
CA LYS A 332 23.12 -9.10 3.07
C LYS A 332 23.99 -9.09 1.81
N LYS A 333 23.71 -9.98 0.85
CA LYS A 333 24.39 -10.05 -0.45
C LYS A 333 23.77 -9.13 -1.50
N ASN A 334 22.72 -8.37 -1.16
CA ASN A 334 22.14 -7.41 -2.09
C ASN A 334 23.22 -6.41 -2.55
N PRO A 335 23.50 -6.28 -3.87
CA PRO A 335 24.59 -5.46 -4.37
C PRO A 335 24.54 -3.98 -3.94
N PHE A 336 23.34 -3.42 -3.77
CA PHE A 336 23.16 -2.05 -3.29
C PHE A 336 23.59 -1.87 -1.82
N ARG A 337 23.64 -2.94 -1.03
CA ARG A 337 24.20 -2.92 0.34
C ARG A 337 25.71 -3.10 0.38
N LEU A 338 26.30 -3.67 -0.68
CA LEU A 338 27.72 -3.98 -0.74
C LEU A 338 28.55 -2.83 -1.33
N GLN A 339 27.98 -2.06 -2.25
CA GLN A 339 28.63 -0.86 -2.78
C GLN A 339 28.83 0.20 -1.68
N THR A 340 29.87 1.02 -1.81
CA THR A 340 30.29 2.02 -0.81
C THR A 340 30.15 3.46 -1.27
N ILE A 341 29.81 3.71 -2.55
CA ILE A 341 29.75 5.05 -3.15
C ILE A 341 28.56 5.87 -2.63
N ALA A 342 27.43 5.21 -2.39
CA ALA A 342 26.20 5.84 -1.91
C ALA A 342 25.66 5.08 -0.71
N LYS A 343 25.73 5.65 0.48
CA LYS A 343 25.20 4.98 1.68
C LYS A 343 23.68 4.94 1.63
N ILE A 344 23.10 3.75 1.86
CA ILE A 344 21.64 3.54 1.95
C ILE A 344 21.30 3.14 3.39
N SER A 345 20.81 4.10 4.18
CA SER A 345 20.46 3.89 5.59
C SER A 345 19.17 3.09 5.78
N GLY A 346 18.24 3.24 4.84
CA GLY A 346 16.90 2.65 4.87
C GLY A 346 16.22 2.81 3.52
N LEU A 347 14.91 2.56 3.49
CA LEU A 347 14.09 2.85 2.32
C LEU A 347 12.85 3.64 2.78
N PRO A 348 12.46 4.70 2.06
CA PRO A 348 13.19 5.33 0.97
C PRO A 348 14.39 6.10 1.51
N THR A 349 15.40 6.31 0.66
CA THR A 349 16.51 7.24 0.95
C THR A 349 16.64 8.21 -0.20
N LEU A 350 16.68 9.52 0.11
CA LEU A 350 16.97 10.57 -0.86
C LEU A 350 18.38 11.11 -0.58
N SER A 351 19.20 11.20 -1.62
CA SER A 351 20.57 11.67 -1.54
C SER A 351 20.90 12.60 -2.69
N ARG A 352 21.94 13.41 -2.51
CA ARG A 352 22.52 14.23 -3.57
C ARG A 352 23.96 13.81 -3.83
N ALA A 353 24.34 13.65 -5.10
CA ALA A 353 25.72 13.44 -5.47
C ALA A 353 26.51 14.75 -5.38
N VAL A 354 27.68 14.68 -4.76
CA VAL A 354 28.61 15.80 -4.59
C VAL A 354 29.95 15.40 -5.17
N ARG A 355 30.46 16.24 -6.07
CA ARG A 355 31.82 16.17 -6.61
C ARG A 355 32.37 17.60 -6.65
N ALA A 356 33.42 17.88 -5.89
CA ALA A 356 33.97 19.23 -5.76
C ALA A 356 34.85 19.61 -6.97
N ALA A 357 35.70 18.70 -7.43
CA ALA A 357 36.43 18.81 -8.69
C ALA A 357 36.29 17.55 -9.55
N PRO A 358 36.48 17.60 -10.89
CA PRO A 358 36.36 16.43 -11.77
C PRO A 358 37.23 15.23 -11.36
N THR A 359 38.36 15.50 -10.71
CA THR A 359 39.30 14.48 -10.20
C THR A 359 38.89 13.87 -8.86
N ASP A 360 37.94 14.47 -8.15
CA ASP A 360 37.53 14.01 -6.82
C ASP A 360 36.57 12.82 -6.94
N ALA A 361 36.61 11.94 -5.95
CA ALA A 361 35.64 10.88 -5.82
C ALA A 361 34.24 11.46 -5.57
N VAL A 362 33.22 10.87 -6.19
CA VAL A 362 31.83 11.21 -5.89
C VAL A 362 31.50 10.74 -4.49
N THR A 363 30.90 11.64 -3.73
CA THR A 363 30.29 11.33 -2.44
C THR A 363 28.81 11.63 -2.50
N THR A 364 28.02 11.08 -1.57
CA THR A 364 26.60 11.39 -1.48
C THR A 364 26.26 12.07 -0.16
N ARG A 365 25.48 13.15 -0.21
CA ARG A 365 24.87 13.78 0.96
C ARG A 365 23.42 13.35 1.07
N GLU A 366 23.12 12.55 2.10
CA GLU A 366 21.78 12.06 2.40
C GLU A 366 20.87 13.16 2.97
N TYR A 367 19.59 13.14 2.60
CA TYR A 367 18.52 13.89 3.24
C TYR A 367 18.05 13.15 4.49
N TYR A 368 18.42 13.67 5.67
CA TYR A 368 18.09 13.09 6.96
C TYR A 368 16.73 13.49 7.58
N PRO A 369 16.18 14.71 7.34
CA PRO A 369 14.88 15.05 7.89
C PRO A 369 13.75 14.15 7.38
N PHE A 370 12.61 14.17 8.04
CA PHE A 370 11.39 13.54 7.54
C PHE A 370 10.95 14.19 6.21
N PHE A 371 10.40 13.41 5.28
CA PHE A 371 9.93 13.95 3.98
C PHE A 371 8.75 14.91 4.15
N GLU A 372 8.04 14.79 5.28
CA GLU A 372 6.96 15.66 5.73
C GLU A 372 7.45 17.06 6.09
N ASN A 373 8.76 17.25 6.34
CA ASN A 373 9.36 18.57 6.50
C ASN A 373 9.56 19.22 5.13
N ILE A 374 8.50 19.85 4.63
CA ILE A 374 8.44 20.40 3.28
C ILE A 374 9.48 21.48 3.05
N ASP A 375 9.70 22.38 4.02
CA ASP A 375 10.69 23.45 3.89
C ASP A 375 12.10 22.87 3.75
N ALA A 376 12.43 21.83 4.52
CA ALA A 376 13.72 21.14 4.42
C ALA A 376 13.86 20.40 3.08
N LEU A 377 12.79 19.74 2.60
CA LEU A 377 12.81 19.01 1.33
C LEU A 377 12.97 19.97 0.14
N GLN A 378 12.26 21.10 0.14
CA GLN A 378 12.41 22.15 -0.87
C GLN A 378 13.83 22.72 -0.85
N ALA A 379 14.34 23.09 0.34
CA ALA A 379 15.70 23.60 0.49
C ALA A 379 16.76 22.60 0.01
N PHE A 380 16.52 21.29 0.20
CA PHE A 380 17.42 20.25 -0.27
C PHE A 380 17.52 20.22 -1.80
N TYR A 381 16.40 20.39 -2.52
CA TYR A 381 16.39 20.46 -3.98
C TYR A 381 16.94 21.77 -4.53
N GLN A 382 16.67 22.89 -3.85
CA GLN A 382 17.12 24.22 -4.27
C GLN A 382 18.60 24.49 -3.99
N ALA A 383 19.19 23.77 -3.02
CA ALA A 383 20.57 24.04 -2.60
C ALA A 383 21.53 24.05 -3.81
N PRO A 384 22.45 25.02 -3.91
CA PRO A 384 23.49 25.01 -4.94
C PRO A 384 24.39 23.78 -4.77
N LYS A 385 25.04 23.37 -5.86
CA LYS A 385 25.87 22.15 -5.91
C LYS A 385 26.89 22.07 -4.79
#